data_AF-A0A7C3DJW7-F1
#
_entry.id   AF-A0A7C3DJW7-F1
#
_cell.length_a   1.000
_cell.length_b   1.000
_cell.length_c   1.000
_cell.angle_alpha   90.00
_cell.angle_beta   90.00
_cell.angle_gamma   90.00
#
_symmetry.space_group_name_H-M   'P 1'
#
loop_
_entity.id
_entity.type
_entity.pdbx_description
1 polymer ?
#
loop_
_entity_poly.entity_id
_entity_poly.type
_entity_poly.pdbx_seq_one_letter_code
_entity_poly.pdbx_strand_id
1 'polypeptide(L)'
;MLSISRKSASAARIILCGLVFAVATSLSTELVSALGLAMISVPEGVNRQVMALASLLVSPLLPLALAPLAARMAGGFAVRSASLALFAYAAHGLNTMIEARIFSTMVGPGALAGMCVFYILPCLALGLAVAAAFPARDARPAPVPRRSAAAWAGRFVIAWLAFPLAYLFFGMLISPLVIDPYRQGVAGLALPPMSVILATQLGRSLLFLGSVLPLVLLWSGAWRPLAVRLGWAWWVLVGLYGLSTAFWMPPNLRLVHSLEIGADSFVHAFLLVWALRAPSRRAAAAVSRPAA
;
A
#
# COMPACT_ATOMS: atom_id res chain seq x y z
N MET A 1 37.21 -17.01 6.77
CA MET A 1 35.98 -16.84 5.98
C MET A 1 34.85 -16.49 6.95
N LEU A 2 34.50 -15.21 7.09
CA LEU A 2 33.50 -14.75 8.07
C LEU A 2 32.09 -15.20 7.66
N SER A 3 31.47 -16.04 8.49
CA SER A 3 30.07 -16.44 8.35
C SER A 3 29.17 -15.24 8.60
N ILE A 4 28.75 -14.56 7.54
CA ILE A 4 27.73 -13.50 7.64
C ILE A 4 26.43 -14.17 8.06
N SER A 5 25.93 -13.82 9.25
CA SER A 5 24.64 -14.29 9.76
C SER A 5 23.52 -14.00 8.73
N ARG A 6 22.61 -14.96 8.53
CA ARG A 6 21.46 -14.84 7.61
C ARG A 6 20.61 -13.57 7.85
N LYS A 7 20.61 -13.06 9.09
CA LYS A 7 19.93 -11.82 9.48
C LYS A 7 20.59 -10.59 8.83
N SER A 8 21.91 -10.47 8.91
CA SER A 8 22.66 -9.35 8.32
C SER A 8 22.50 -9.30 6.79
N ALA A 9 22.44 -10.46 6.14
CA ALA A 9 22.17 -10.55 4.71
C ALA A 9 20.76 -10.05 4.32
N SER A 10 19.79 -10.09 5.24
CA SER A 10 18.43 -9.61 4.98
C SER A 10 18.33 -8.09 5.13
N ALA A 11 18.98 -7.49 6.13
CA ALA A 11 19.01 -6.04 6.31
C ALA A 11 19.68 -5.33 5.11
N ALA A 12 20.81 -5.84 4.63
CA ALA A 12 21.51 -5.28 3.46
C ALA A 12 20.63 -5.30 2.20
N ARG A 13 19.86 -6.38 1.99
CA ARG A 13 18.91 -6.48 0.86
C ARG A 13 17.80 -5.43 0.95
N ILE A 14 17.24 -5.22 2.14
CA ILE A 14 16.20 -4.18 2.35
C ILE A 14 16.76 -2.80 2.00
N ILE A 15 17.94 -2.46 2.51
CA ILE A 15 18.60 -1.18 2.24
C ILE A 15 18.84 -1.03 0.73
N LEU A 16 19.40 -2.05 0.07
CA LEU A 16 19.68 -2.01 -1.37
C LEU A 16 18.40 -1.82 -2.20
N CYS A 17 17.31 -2.52 -1.88
CA CYS A 17 16.03 -2.31 -2.56
C CYS A 17 15.49 -0.89 -2.34
N GLY A 18 15.70 -0.30 -1.16
CA GLY A 18 15.33 1.09 -0.87
C GLY A 18 16.14 2.09 -1.70
N LEU A 19 17.45 1.84 -1.87
CA LEU A 19 18.30 2.63 -2.77
C LEU A 19 17.85 2.54 -4.23
N VAL A 20 17.51 1.34 -4.71
CA VAL A 20 16.96 1.15 -6.07
C VAL A 20 15.68 1.96 -6.26
N PHE A 21 14.76 1.94 -5.28
CA PHE A 21 13.56 2.78 -5.32
C PHE A 21 13.91 4.27 -5.38
N ALA A 22 14.81 4.75 -4.52
CA ALA A 22 15.18 6.16 -4.47
C ALA A 22 15.83 6.66 -5.78
N VAL A 23 16.72 5.87 -6.39
CA VAL A 23 17.30 6.18 -7.71
C VAL A 23 16.21 6.25 -8.78
N ALA A 24 15.29 5.27 -8.79
CA ALA A 24 14.18 5.26 -9.73
C ALA A 24 13.22 6.45 -9.54
N THR A 25 13.03 6.93 -8.31
CA THR A 25 12.29 8.17 -8.01
C THR A 25 12.95 9.39 -8.65
N SER A 26 14.28 9.52 -8.54
CA SER A 26 15.01 10.62 -9.19
C SER A 26 14.85 10.57 -10.72
N LEU A 27 15.08 9.39 -11.33
CA LEU A 27 14.92 9.21 -12.78
C LEU A 27 13.49 9.47 -13.25
N SER A 28 12.49 9.18 -12.42
CA SER A 28 11.10 9.42 -12.80
C SER A 28 10.73 10.90 -12.84
N THR A 29 11.47 11.77 -12.14
CA THR A 29 11.30 13.23 -12.27
C THR A 29 11.67 13.70 -13.67
N GLU A 30 12.79 13.20 -14.19
CA GLU A 30 13.26 13.48 -15.56
C GLU A 30 12.26 12.95 -16.59
N LEU A 31 11.71 11.75 -16.38
CA LEU A 31 10.69 11.18 -17.27
C LEU A 31 9.45 12.07 -17.36
N VAL A 32 8.91 12.53 -16.23
CA VAL A 32 7.73 13.41 -16.21
C VAL A 32 8.05 14.74 -16.89
N SER A 33 9.23 15.30 -16.64
CA SER A 33 9.70 16.53 -17.30
C SER A 33 9.83 16.36 -18.82
N ALA A 34 10.41 15.25 -19.28
CA ALA A 34 10.57 14.95 -20.70
C ALA A 34 9.23 14.79 -21.44
N LEU A 35 8.18 14.39 -20.73
CA LEU A 35 6.82 14.28 -21.28
C LEU A 35 6.04 15.60 -21.19
N GLY A 36 6.63 16.68 -20.67
CA GLY A 36 5.95 17.97 -20.51
C GLY A 36 4.81 17.93 -19.49
N LEU A 37 4.82 16.98 -18.57
CA LEU A 37 3.76 16.79 -17.58
C LEU A 37 4.05 17.60 -16.31
N ALA A 38 2.99 18.06 -15.65
CA ALA A 38 3.11 18.79 -14.38
C ALA A 38 3.38 17.85 -13.20
N MET A 39 4.24 18.28 -12.28
CA MET A 39 4.45 17.62 -10.98
C MET A 39 3.56 18.28 -9.91
N ILE A 40 3.37 17.59 -8.78
CA ILE A 40 2.71 18.17 -7.60
C ILE A 40 3.46 19.41 -7.11
N SER A 41 2.75 20.44 -6.66
CA SER A 41 3.39 21.60 -6.05
C SER A 41 3.91 21.24 -4.66
N VAL A 42 5.12 21.72 -4.36
CA VAL A 42 5.68 21.62 -3.01
C VAL A 42 5.30 22.91 -2.26
N PRO A 43 4.81 22.84 -1.01
CA PRO A 43 4.47 24.03 -0.24
C PRO A 43 5.65 25.02 -0.13
N GLU A 44 5.34 26.30 0.01
CA GLU A 44 6.34 27.35 0.19
C GLU A 44 7.21 27.09 1.44
N GLY A 45 8.49 27.41 1.34
CA GLY A 45 9.46 27.22 2.44
C GLY A 45 9.97 25.78 2.61
N VAL A 46 9.42 24.79 1.88
CA VAL A 46 9.90 23.41 1.97
C VAL A 46 11.19 23.23 1.17
N ASN A 47 12.26 22.86 1.87
CA ASN A 47 13.54 22.55 1.24
C ASN A 47 13.47 21.20 0.50
N ARG A 48 13.58 21.23 -0.83
CA ARG A 48 13.56 20.04 -1.70
C ARG A 48 14.70 19.06 -1.43
N GLN A 49 15.87 19.54 -1.03
CA GLN A 49 17.01 18.67 -0.69
C GLN A 49 16.72 17.88 0.60
N VAL A 50 16.11 18.53 1.60
CA VAL A 50 15.69 17.85 2.84
C VAL A 50 14.61 16.81 2.53
N MET A 51 13.67 17.11 1.64
CA MET A 51 12.65 16.16 1.18
C MET A 51 13.24 14.96 0.44
N ALA A 52 14.23 15.18 -0.43
CA ALA A 52 14.95 14.10 -1.10
C ALA A 52 15.72 13.23 -0.10
N LEU A 53 16.42 13.83 0.87
CA LEU A 53 17.15 13.10 1.91
C LEU A 53 16.21 12.30 2.81
N ALA A 54 15.10 12.89 3.25
CA ALA A 54 14.08 12.19 4.02
C ALA A 54 13.52 11.00 3.23
N SER A 55 13.21 11.19 1.95
CA SER A 55 12.71 10.12 1.08
C SER A 55 13.73 8.99 0.91
N LEU A 56 15.01 9.32 0.79
CA LEU A 56 16.12 8.35 0.74
C LEU A 56 16.27 7.56 2.05
N LEU A 57 16.22 8.24 3.20
CA LEU A 57 16.38 7.61 4.51
C LEU A 57 15.20 6.70 4.87
N VAL A 58 13.99 7.05 4.43
CA VAL A 58 12.75 6.32 4.72
C VAL A 58 12.47 5.22 3.66
N SER A 59 13.11 5.27 2.48
CA SER A 59 12.90 4.29 1.41
C SER A 59 13.06 2.82 1.81
N PRO A 60 13.93 2.42 2.76
CA PRO A 60 14.03 1.03 3.20
C PRO A 60 12.74 0.47 3.84
N LEU A 61 11.81 1.33 4.28
CA LEU A 61 10.50 0.88 4.78
C LEU A 61 9.69 0.16 3.69
N LEU A 62 9.78 0.60 2.45
CA LEU A 62 9.02 0.04 1.33
C LEU A 62 9.37 -1.43 1.03
N PRO A 63 10.65 -1.82 0.84
CA PRO A 63 11.01 -3.23 0.70
C PRO A 63 10.82 -4.02 2.01
N LEU A 64 10.95 -3.39 3.19
CA LEU A 64 10.61 -4.04 4.47
C LEU A 64 9.13 -4.44 4.52
N ALA A 65 8.24 -3.62 3.95
CA ALA A 65 6.82 -3.89 3.82
C ALA A 65 6.51 -5.03 2.84
N LEU A 66 7.19 -5.05 1.70
CA LEU A 66 6.91 -6.01 0.62
C LEU A 66 7.62 -7.36 0.78
N ALA A 67 8.76 -7.42 1.47
CA ALA A 67 9.55 -8.64 1.60
C ALA A 67 8.78 -9.83 2.22
N PRO A 68 7.97 -9.68 3.29
CA PRO A 68 7.16 -10.77 3.84
C PRO A 68 6.11 -11.31 2.88
N LEU A 69 5.58 -10.45 1.98
CA LEU A 69 4.67 -10.87 0.92
C LEU A 69 5.44 -11.63 -0.16
N ALA A 70 6.51 -11.03 -0.67
CA ALA A 70 7.34 -11.60 -1.74
C ALA A 70 7.85 -12.99 -1.40
N ALA A 71 8.35 -13.22 -0.18
CA ALA A 71 8.91 -14.50 0.26
C ALA A 71 7.91 -15.67 0.25
N ARG A 72 6.61 -15.38 0.11
CA ARG A 72 5.51 -16.37 0.19
C ARG A 72 4.59 -16.32 -1.02
N MET A 73 4.88 -15.48 -2.01
CA MET A 73 4.17 -15.46 -3.28
C MET A 73 4.76 -16.48 -4.24
N ALA A 74 3.94 -17.44 -4.63
CA ALA A 74 4.28 -18.40 -5.68
C ALA A 74 4.37 -17.73 -7.06
N GLY A 75 4.86 -18.49 -8.04
CA GLY A 75 5.00 -18.06 -9.44
C GLY A 75 6.41 -17.65 -9.83
N GLY A 76 6.60 -17.42 -11.13
CA GLY A 76 7.89 -17.00 -11.68
C GLY A 76 8.27 -15.56 -11.29
N PHE A 77 9.54 -15.21 -11.51
CA PHE A 77 10.07 -13.88 -11.19
C PHE A 77 9.26 -12.74 -11.81
N ALA A 78 8.91 -12.82 -13.10
CA ALA A 78 8.15 -11.78 -13.80
C ALA A 78 6.76 -11.56 -13.18
N VAL A 79 6.00 -12.63 -12.93
CA VAL A 79 4.65 -12.57 -12.34
C VAL A 79 4.70 -11.97 -10.94
N ARG A 80 5.67 -12.39 -10.12
CA ARG A 80 5.86 -11.87 -8.76
C ARG A 80 6.23 -10.39 -8.78
N SER A 81 7.16 -9.99 -9.65
CA SER A 81 7.60 -8.60 -9.80
C SER A 81 6.45 -7.71 -10.24
N ALA A 82 5.69 -8.12 -11.26
CA ALA A 82 4.53 -7.38 -11.76
C ALA A 82 3.43 -7.26 -10.69
N SER A 83 3.19 -8.32 -9.92
CA SER A 83 2.19 -8.30 -8.84
C SER A 83 2.58 -7.35 -7.70
N LEU A 84 3.85 -7.35 -7.30
CA LEU A 84 4.37 -6.43 -6.29
C LEU A 84 4.39 -4.99 -6.79
N ALA A 85 4.78 -4.77 -8.05
CA ALA A 85 4.78 -3.45 -8.68
C ALA A 85 3.36 -2.88 -8.81
N LEU A 86 2.39 -3.68 -9.27
CA LEU A 86 0.98 -3.28 -9.34
C LEU A 86 0.44 -2.90 -7.96
N PHE A 87 0.72 -3.72 -6.94
CA PHE A 87 0.32 -3.47 -5.58
C PHE A 87 0.92 -2.16 -5.04
N ALA A 88 2.24 -1.98 -5.19
CA ALA A 88 2.91 -0.76 -4.77
C ALA A 88 2.40 0.47 -5.54
N TYR A 89 2.24 0.37 -6.87
CA TYR A 89 1.74 1.47 -7.69
C TYR A 89 0.33 1.90 -7.31
N ALA A 90 -0.57 0.95 -7.09
CA ALA A 90 -1.94 1.24 -6.69
C ALA A 90 -2.01 1.80 -5.26
N ALA A 91 -1.32 1.18 -4.29
CA ALA A 91 -1.43 1.54 -2.89
C ALA A 91 -0.59 2.75 -2.48
N HIS A 92 0.63 2.88 -3.03
CA HIS A 92 1.53 3.99 -2.71
C HIS A 92 1.41 5.13 -3.73
N GLY A 93 1.31 4.83 -5.02
CA GLY A 93 1.22 5.86 -6.07
C GLY A 93 -0.19 6.44 -6.21
N LEU A 94 -1.07 5.71 -6.90
CA LEU A 94 -2.40 6.17 -7.27
C LEU A 94 -3.25 6.57 -6.07
N ASN A 95 -3.29 5.72 -5.04
CA ASN A 95 -4.07 5.98 -3.83
C ASN A 95 -3.67 7.29 -3.15
N THR A 96 -2.36 7.54 -2.98
CA THR A 96 -1.85 8.77 -2.37
C THR A 96 -2.18 9.99 -3.23
N MET A 97 -2.13 9.87 -4.56
CA MET A 97 -2.43 10.99 -5.46
C MET A 97 -3.93 11.30 -5.54
N ILE A 98 -4.79 10.28 -5.49
CA ILE A 98 -6.23 10.47 -5.34
C ILE A 98 -6.52 11.20 -4.03
N GLU A 99 -5.91 10.75 -2.93
CA GLU A 99 -6.10 11.37 -1.63
C GLU A 99 -5.58 12.82 -1.60
N ALA A 100 -4.36 13.06 -2.06
CA ALA A 100 -3.79 14.40 -2.14
C ALA A 100 -4.63 15.32 -3.02
N ARG A 101 -5.24 14.83 -4.10
CA ARG A 101 -6.12 15.63 -4.97
C ARG A 101 -7.44 16.02 -4.30
N ILE A 102 -7.95 15.19 -3.42
CA ILE A 102 -9.26 15.39 -2.77
C ILE A 102 -9.13 16.13 -1.43
N PHE A 103 -8.04 15.89 -0.69
CA PHE A 103 -7.82 16.40 0.66
C PHE A 103 -6.72 17.47 0.73
N SER A 104 -6.22 17.93 -0.41
CA SER A 104 -5.29 19.06 -0.46
C SER A 104 -5.41 19.87 -1.75
N THR A 105 -4.81 21.05 -1.74
CA THR A 105 -4.66 21.94 -2.90
C THR A 105 -3.36 21.72 -3.67
N MET A 106 -2.50 20.78 -3.23
CA MET A 106 -1.17 20.55 -3.81
C MET A 106 -1.23 19.92 -5.22
N VAL A 107 -2.28 19.16 -5.52
CA VAL A 107 -2.46 18.53 -6.83
C VAL A 107 -3.28 19.45 -7.73
N GLY A 108 -2.58 20.31 -8.47
CA GLY A 108 -3.17 21.21 -9.46
C GLY A 108 -3.63 20.51 -10.75
N PRO A 109 -4.22 21.27 -11.70
CA PRO A 109 -4.60 20.76 -13.03
C PRO A 109 -3.40 20.10 -13.73
N GLY A 110 -3.61 18.92 -14.31
CA GLY A 110 -2.57 18.15 -14.99
C GLY A 110 -1.55 17.43 -14.08
N ALA A 111 -1.38 17.88 -12.83
CA ALA A 111 -0.41 17.29 -11.91
C ALA A 111 -0.73 15.84 -11.54
N LEU A 112 -2.01 15.47 -11.48
CA LEU A 112 -2.43 14.08 -11.24
C LEU A 112 -1.86 13.14 -12.31
N ALA A 113 -1.91 13.52 -13.58
CA ALA A 113 -1.40 12.69 -14.67
C ALA A 113 0.13 12.55 -14.59
N GLY A 114 0.85 13.64 -14.33
CA GLY A 114 2.30 13.60 -14.14
C GLY A 114 2.71 12.73 -12.96
N MET A 115 1.99 12.82 -11.84
CA MET A 115 2.28 11.97 -10.68
C MET A 115 1.91 10.50 -10.91
N CYS A 116 0.85 10.20 -11.67
CA CYS A 116 0.58 8.82 -12.10
C CYS A 116 1.77 8.25 -12.89
N VAL A 117 2.31 9.02 -13.86
CA VAL A 117 3.49 8.60 -14.61
C VAL A 117 4.72 8.48 -13.70
N PHE A 118 4.91 9.44 -12.78
CA PHE A 118 5.99 9.46 -11.81
C PHE A 118 6.11 8.17 -11.00
N TYR A 119 4.99 7.57 -10.60
CA TYR A 119 5.03 6.38 -9.75
C TYR A 119 5.27 5.07 -10.51
N ILE A 120 5.21 5.06 -11.85
CA ILE A 120 5.39 3.83 -12.64
C ILE A 120 6.80 3.25 -12.44
N LEU A 121 7.83 4.06 -12.74
CA LEU A 121 9.23 3.62 -12.67
C LEU A 121 9.67 3.18 -11.27
N PRO A 122 9.47 3.97 -10.18
CA PRO A 122 9.88 3.56 -8.84
C PRO A 122 9.12 2.33 -8.32
N CYS A 123 7.83 2.19 -8.61
CA CYS A 123 7.07 1.00 -8.18
C CYS A 123 7.50 -0.26 -8.95
N LEU A 124 7.80 -0.13 -10.25
CA LEU A 124 8.33 -1.23 -11.06
C LEU A 124 9.72 -1.65 -10.57
N ALA A 125 10.63 -0.69 -10.36
CA ALA A 125 11.98 -0.94 -9.87
C ALA A 125 11.96 -1.62 -8.49
N LEU A 126 11.08 -1.16 -7.59
CA LEU A 126 10.88 -1.78 -6.27
C LEU A 126 10.34 -3.21 -6.38
N GLY A 127 9.33 -3.44 -7.22
CA GLY A 127 8.75 -4.77 -7.45
C GLY A 127 9.80 -5.77 -7.95
N LEU A 128 10.63 -5.37 -8.92
CA LEU A 128 11.74 -6.16 -9.43
C LEU A 128 12.80 -6.45 -8.36
N ALA A 129 13.25 -5.39 -7.66
CA ALA A 129 14.30 -5.51 -6.64
C ALA A 129 13.87 -6.42 -5.49
N VAL A 130 12.64 -6.27 -4.98
CA VAL A 130 12.11 -7.10 -3.90
C VAL A 130 11.90 -8.54 -4.36
N ALA A 131 11.34 -8.77 -5.54
CA ALA A 131 11.13 -10.12 -6.06
C ALA A 131 12.45 -10.89 -6.24
N ALA A 132 13.53 -10.20 -6.63
CA ALA A 132 14.87 -10.75 -6.78
C ALA A 132 15.54 -11.02 -5.42
N ALA A 133 15.47 -10.06 -4.50
CA ALA A 133 16.12 -10.15 -3.19
C ALA A 133 15.47 -11.18 -2.26
N PHE A 134 14.16 -11.42 -2.42
CA PHE A 134 13.37 -12.30 -1.56
C PHE A 134 12.66 -13.39 -2.38
N PRO A 135 13.37 -14.40 -2.90
CA PRO A 135 12.78 -15.47 -3.71
C PRO A 135 11.83 -16.35 -2.87
N ALA A 136 10.73 -16.78 -3.50
CA ALA A 136 9.75 -17.65 -2.86
C ALA A 136 10.16 -19.13 -3.05
N ARG A 137 10.98 -19.63 -2.12
CA ARG A 137 11.45 -21.03 -2.16
C ARG A 137 10.29 -21.99 -1.92
N ASP A 138 10.10 -22.94 -2.83
CA ASP A 138 9.10 -24.01 -2.78
C ASP A 138 7.65 -23.54 -2.60
N ALA A 139 7.36 -22.27 -2.93
CA ALA A 139 6.04 -21.71 -2.79
C ALA A 139 5.12 -22.21 -3.91
N ARG A 140 4.11 -23.00 -3.53
CA ARG A 140 2.98 -23.36 -4.39
C ARG A 140 1.76 -22.53 -3.98
N PRO A 141 0.96 -21.98 -4.91
CA PRO A 141 -0.25 -21.25 -4.54
C PRO A 141 -1.16 -22.16 -3.72
N ALA A 142 -1.58 -21.70 -2.54
CA ALA A 142 -2.52 -22.47 -1.75
C ALA A 142 -3.91 -22.42 -2.44
N PRO A 143 -4.67 -23.53 -2.45
CA PRO A 143 -5.94 -23.62 -3.17
C PRO A 143 -6.90 -22.46 -2.83
N VAL A 144 -7.54 -21.91 -3.86
CA VAL A 144 -8.61 -20.93 -3.68
C VAL A 144 -9.87 -21.67 -3.23
N PRO A 145 -10.64 -21.17 -2.24
CA PRO A 145 -11.82 -21.88 -1.78
C PRO A 145 -12.89 -21.99 -2.87
N ARG A 146 -13.47 -23.18 -3.04
CA ARG A 146 -14.58 -23.43 -3.98
C ARG A 146 -15.88 -22.83 -3.44
N ARG A 147 -16.56 -22.02 -4.25
CA ARG A 147 -17.81 -21.32 -3.90
C ARG A 147 -18.70 -21.15 -5.14
N SER A 148 -20.01 -21.00 -4.92
CA SER A 148 -20.93 -20.58 -5.98
C SER A 148 -20.68 -19.13 -6.41
N ALA A 149 -21.16 -18.76 -7.59
CA ALA A 149 -21.04 -17.39 -8.10
C ALA A 149 -21.68 -16.35 -7.16
N ALA A 150 -22.88 -16.62 -6.65
CA ALA A 150 -23.56 -15.74 -5.69
C ALA A 150 -22.76 -15.55 -4.40
N ALA A 151 -22.13 -16.63 -3.89
CA ALA A 151 -21.26 -16.52 -2.73
C ALA A 151 -20.02 -15.68 -3.04
N TRP A 152 -19.40 -15.83 -4.20
CA TRP A 152 -18.29 -14.96 -4.63
C TRP A 152 -18.72 -13.49 -4.73
N ALA A 153 -19.85 -13.20 -5.35
CA ALA A 153 -20.38 -11.85 -5.47
C ALA A 153 -20.53 -11.18 -4.10
N GLY A 154 -21.18 -11.86 -3.14
CA GLY A 154 -21.33 -11.33 -1.77
C GLY A 154 -19.98 -11.11 -1.07
N ARG A 155 -18.98 -11.95 -1.32
CA ARG A 155 -17.63 -11.77 -0.74
C ARG A 155 -16.85 -10.63 -1.37
N PHE A 156 -17.03 -10.40 -2.67
CA PHE A 156 -16.47 -9.22 -3.34
C PHE A 156 -17.11 -7.93 -2.83
N VAL A 157 -18.43 -7.92 -2.58
CA VAL A 157 -19.10 -6.79 -1.95
C VAL A 157 -18.54 -6.53 -0.54
N ILE A 158 -18.34 -7.57 0.28
CA ILE A 158 -17.71 -7.41 1.60
C ILE A 158 -16.29 -6.84 1.47
N ALA A 159 -15.48 -7.37 0.57
CA ALA A 159 -14.11 -6.91 0.35
C ALA A 159 -14.07 -5.45 -0.14
N TRP A 160 -15.04 -5.04 -0.97
CA TRP A 160 -15.17 -3.67 -1.47
C TRP A 160 -15.68 -2.69 -0.40
N LEU A 161 -16.59 -3.11 0.48
CA LEU A 161 -17.10 -2.24 1.53
C LEU A 161 -16.18 -2.19 2.76
N ALA A 162 -15.20 -3.09 2.86
CA ALA A 162 -14.30 -3.16 4.01
C ALA A 162 -13.48 -1.87 4.20
N PHE A 163 -12.90 -1.31 3.13
CA PHE A 163 -12.07 -0.10 3.26
C PHE A 163 -12.88 1.15 3.63
N PRO A 164 -13.99 1.52 2.93
CA PRO A 164 -14.75 2.71 3.30
C PRO A 164 -15.30 2.64 4.72
N LEU A 165 -15.74 1.46 5.17
CA LEU A 165 -16.24 1.29 6.53
C LEU A 165 -15.13 1.46 7.58
N ALA A 166 -13.95 0.87 7.35
CA ALA A 166 -12.81 1.05 8.24
C ALA A 166 -12.38 2.53 8.29
N TYR A 167 -12.21 3.16 7.12
CA TYR A 167 -11.82 4.56 6.98
C TYR A 167 -12.77 5.50 7.73
N LEU A 168 -14.08 5.34 7.55
CA LEU A 168 -15.06 6.20 8.23
C LEU A 168 -15.04 5.96 9.74
N PHE A 169 -14.95 4.70 10.17
CA PHE A 169 -14.96 4.35 11.59
C PHE A 169 -13.77 4.96 12.34
N PHE A 170 -12.56 4.72 11.86
CA PHE A 170 -11.36 5.24 12.50
C PHE A 170 -11.18 6.74 12.27
N GLY A 171 -11.53 7.25 11.09
CA GLY A 171 -11.57 8.68 10.80
C GLY A 171 -12.49 9.46 11.74
N MET A 172 -13.68 8.93 12.05
CA MET A 172 -14.56 9.53 13.06
C MET A 172 -13.94 9.51 14.46
N LEU A 173 -13.24 8.43 14.81
CA LEU A 173 -12.59 8.28 16.12
C LEU A 173 -11.48 9.32 16.32
N ILE A 174 -10.67 9.59 15.29
CA ILE A 174 -9.54 10.51 15.38
C ILE A 174 -9.87 11.94 14.93
N SER A 175 -11.01 12.17 14.27
CA SER A 175 -11.42 13.48 13.75
C SER A 175 -11.28 14.62 14.76
N PRO A 176 -11.70 14.47 16.04
CA PRO A 176 -11.50 15.53 17.05
C PRO A 176 -10.05 15.97 17.27
N LEU A 177 -9.08 15.13 16.90
CA LEU A 177 -7.64 15.38 17.09
C LEU A 177 -6.98 16.02 15.86
N VAL A 178 -7.60 15.92 14.68
CA VAL A 178 -6.95 16.27 13.39
C VAL A 178 -7.76 17.23 12.52
N ILE A 179 -9.04 17.47 12.81
CA ILE A 179 -9.92 18.21 11.90
C ILE A 179 -9.57 19.70 11.77
N ASP A 180 -9.00 20.31 12.80
CA ASP A 180 -8.70 21.74 12.80
C ASP A 180 -7.65 22.15 11.76
N PRO A 181 -6.52 21.44 11.59
CA PRO A 181 -5.61 21.65 10.46
C PRO A 181 -6.29 21.66 9.08
N TYR A 182 -7.28 20.80 8.86
CA TYR A 182 -8.04 20.77 7.60
C TYR A 182 -8.96 21.98 7.43
N ARG A 183 -9.63 22.41 8.51
CA ARG A 183 -10.50 23.59 8.49
C ARG A 183 -9.72 24.89 8.29
N GLN A 184 -8.50 24.94 8.81
CA GLN A 184 -7.59 26.09 8.72
C GLN A 184 -6.77 26.11 7.42
N GLY A 185 -6.81 25.05 6.60
CA GLY A 185 -6.04 24.98 5.36
C GLY A 185 -4.54 24.82 5.56
N VAL A 186 -4.10 24.30 6.71
CA VAL A 186 -2.68 24.17 7.06
C VAL A 186 -1.96 23.34 6.00
N ALA A 187 -0.84 23.85 5.47
CA ALA A 187 -0.05 23.18 4.44
C ALA A 187 -0.85 22.74 3.20
N GLY A 188 -1.91 23.49 2.86
CA GLY A 188 -2.76 23.20 1.71
C GLY A 188 -3.75 22.06 1.94
N LEU A 189 -3.96 21.59 3.18
CA LEU A 189 -5.01 20.63 3.50
C LEU A 189 -6.39 21.21 3.20
N ALA A 190 -7.34 20.35 2.85
CA ALA A 190 -8.71 20.72 2.56
C ALA A 190 -9.68 19.66 3.08
N LEU A 191 -10.79 20.08 3.69
CA LEU A 191 -11.85 19.18 4.11
C LEU A 191 -12.96 19.15 3.04
N PRO A 192 -13.02 18.10 2.20
CA PRO A 192 -14.07 17.98 1.19
C PRO A 192 -15.44 17.66 1.82
N PRO A 193 -16.55 17.88 1.07
CA PRO A 193 -17.87 17.43 1.48
C PRO A 193 -17.94 15.91 1.67
N MET A 194 -18.79 15.45 2.60
CA MET A 194 -18.92 14.02 2.92
C MET A 194 -19.27 13.14 1.70
N SER A 195 -20.07 13.64 0.76
CA SER A 195 -20.39 12.92 -0.48
C SER A 195 -19.16 12.63 -1.33
N VAL A 196 -18.22 13.58 -1.41
CA VAL A 196 -16.94 13.43 -2.12
C VAL A 196 -16.04 12.44 -1.39
N ILE A 197 -15.99 12.51 -0.05
CA ILE A 197 -15.25 11.54 0.78
C ILE A 197 -15.76 10.12 0.49
N LEU A 198 -17.06 9.89 0.60
CA LEU A 198 -17.68 8.57 0.41
C LEU A 198 -17.42 8.01 -0.99
N ALA A 199 -17.66 8.80 -2.03
CA ALA A 199 -17.40 8.41 -3.42
C ALA A 199 -15.91 8.05 -3.63
N THR A 200 -15.02 8.87 -3.07
CA THR A 200 -13.57 8.66 -3.15
C THR A 200 -13.16 7.35 -2.47
N GLN A 201 -13.65 7.07 -1.25
CA GLN A 201 -13.28 5.84 -0.56
C GLN A 201 -13.83 4.59 -1.26
N LEU A 202 -15.06 4.65 -1.82
CA LEU A 202 -15.61 3.55 -2.61
C LEU A 202 -14.74 3.25 -3.85
N GLY A 203 -14.30 4.28 -4.56
CA GLY A 203 -13.39 4.14 -5.71
C GLY A 203 -12.02 3.60 -5.32
N ARG A 204 -11.40 4.16 -4.26
CA ARG A 204 -10.12 3.68 -3.72
C ARG A 204 -10.20 2.22 -3.26
N SER A 205 -11.33 1.79 -2.71
CA SER A 205 -11.46 0.38 -2.31
C SER A 205 -11.47 -0.59 -3.49
N LEU A 206 -12.02 -0.21 -4.65
CA LEU A 206 -11.92 -1.03 -5.86
C LEU A 206 -10.47 -1.10 -6.34
N LEU A 207 -9.73 0.01 -6.27
CA LEU A 207 -8.31 0.07 -6.59
C LEU A 207 -7.48 -0.87 -5.69
N PHE A 208 -7.71 -0.84 -4.38
CA PHE A 208 -7.05 -1.76 -3.45
C PHE A 208 -7.42 -3.21 -3.72
N LEU A 209 -8.71 -3.49 -3.94
CA LEU A 209 -9.19 -4.84 -4.24
C LEU A 209 -8.54 -5.38 -5.54
N GLY A 210 -8.57 -4.62 -6.62
CA GLY A 210 -7.99 -5.02 -7.90
C GLY A 210 -6.49 -5.27 -7.81
N SER A 211 -5.75 -4.38 -7.14
CA SER A 211 -4.29 -4.48 -7.04
C SER A 211 -3.80 -5.60 -6.13
N VAL A 212 -4.61 -6.04 -5.16
CA VAL A 212 -4.23 -7.12 -4.24
C VAL A 212 -4.62 -8.52 -4.73
N LEU A 213 -5.49 -8.64 -5.74
CA LEU A 213 -5.93 -9.95 -6.27
C LEU A 213 -4.77 -10.87 -6.66
N PRO A 214 -3.73 -10.44 -7.40
CA PRO A 214 -2.60 -11.30 -7.71
C PRO A 214 -1.88 -11.80 -6.46
N LEU A 215 -1.73 -10.95 -5.43
CA LEU A 215 -1.10 -11.34 -4.16
C LEU A 215 -1.90 -12.42 -3.44
N VAL A 216 -3.22 -12.28 -3.42
CA VAL A 216 -4.16 -13.23 -2.79
C VAL A 216 -4.17 -14.58 -3.52
N LEU A 217 -4.14 -14.56 -4.85
CA LEU A 217 -4.17 -15.76 -5.69
C LEU A 217 -2.84 -16.53 -5.64
N LEU A 218 -1.71 -15.81 -5.63
CA LEU A 218 -0.37 -16.41 -5.61
C LEU A 218 0.10 -16.79 -4.19
N TRP A 219 -0.67 -16.49 -3.16
CA TRP A 219 -0.27 -16.74 -1.78
C TRP A 219 -0.11 -18.23 -1.45
N SER A 220 1.06 -18.63 -0.94
CA SER A 220 1.40 -20.03 -0.66
C SER A 220 1.07 -20.53 0.76
N GLY A 221 0.14 -19.90 1.48
CA GLY A 221 -0.18 -20.29 2.86
C GLY A 221 -1.59 -20.00 3.35
N ALA A 222 -1.76 -20.09 4.67
CA ALA A 222 -2.99 -19.75 5.36
C ALA A 222 -3.35 -18.27 5.17
N TRP A 223 -4.65 -17.98 5.26
CA TRP A 223 -5.18 -16.63 5.03
C TRP A 223 -4.84 -15.65 6.15
N ARG A 224 -4.72 -16.09 7.41
CA ARG A 224 -4.42 -15.18 8.54
C ARG A 224 -3.03 -14.53 8.43
N PRO A 225 -1.94 -15.28 8.15
CA PRO A 225 -0.64 -14.65 7.89
C PRO A 225 -0.64 -13.71 6.68
N LEU A 226 -1.46 -13.98 5.66
CA LEU A 226 -1.63 -13.06 4.53
C LEU A 226 -2.27 -11.75 4.99
N ALA A 227 -3.35 -11.81 5.76
CA ALA A 227 -4.03 -10.63 6.30
C ALA A 227 -3.07 -9.73 7.10
N VAL A 228 -2.28 -10.30 8.01
CA VAL A 228 -1.33 -9.53 8.83
C VAL A 228 -0.24 -8.88 7.96
N ARG A 229 0.35 -9.64 7.03
CA ARG A 229 1.43 -9.12 6.18
C ARG A 229 0.93 -8.08 5.18
N LEU A 230 -0.29 -8.25 4.68
CA LEU A 230 -0.95 -7.28 3.81
C LEU A 230 -1.29 -5.99 4.58
N GLY A 231 -1.81 -6.10 5.81
CA GLY A 231 -2.08 -4.95 6.68
C GLY A 231 -0.82 -4.17 6.99
N TRP A 232 0.27 -4.86 7.33
CA TRP A 232 1.60 -4.25 7.47
C TRP A 232 2.04 -3.53 6.19
N ALA A 233 1.90 -4.19 5.04
CA ALA A 233 2.34 -3.60 3.78
C ALA A 233 1.54 -2.34 3.42
N TRP A 234 0.22 -2.36 3.58
CA TRP A 234 -0.61 -1.18 3.36
C TRP A 234 -0.31 -0.06 4.34
N TRP A 235 -0.15 -0.36 5.63
CA TRP A 235 0.18 0.67 6.61
C TRP A 235 1.46 1.41 6.20
N VAL A 236 2.49 0.66 5.80
CA VAL A 236 3.75 1.28 5.37
C VAL A 236 3.61 2.08 4.07
N LEU A 237 2.96 1.50 3.05
CA LEU A 237 2.85 2.10 1.72
C LEU A 237 1.94 3.35 1.70
N VAL A 238 0.87 3.32 2.50
CA VAL A 238 -0.18 4.34 2.50
C VAL A 238 0.04 5.38 3.59
N GLY A 239 0.45 4.96 4.79
CA GLY A 239 0.58 5.85 5.94
C GLY A 239 2.03 6.17 6.29
N LEU A 240 2.77 5.17 6.76
CA LEU A 240 4.05 5.39 7.43
C LEU A 240 5.09 6.05 6.53
N TYR A 241 5.26 5.57 5.29
CA TYR A 241 6.27 6.13 4.38
C TYR A 241 5.95 7.60 4.04
N GLY A 242 4.74 7.89 3.55
CA GLY A 242 4.36 9.24 3.15
C GLY A 242 4.35 10.24 4.30
N LEU A 243 3.83 9.87 5.48
CA LEU A 243 3.80 10.75 6.64
C LEU A 243 5.18 10.92 7.30
N SER A 244 6.12 10.00 7.07
CA SER A 244 7.51 10.20 7.50
C SER A 244 8.26 11.19 6.61
N THR A 245 7.91 11.30 5.32
CA THR A 245 8.53 12.25 4.39
C THR A 245 7.84 13.61 4.36
N ALA A 246 6.59 13.71 4.84
CA ALA A 246 5.81 14.94 4.89
C ALA A 246 6.20 15.90 6.02
N PHE A 247 7.49 16.13 6.29
CA PHE A 247 7.98 16.85 7.48
C PHE A 247 7.45 18.30 7.64
N TRP A 248 6.90 18.89 6.58
CA TRP A 248 6.25 20.21 6.61
C TRP A 248 4.87 20.21 7.26
N MET A 249 4.24 19.04 7.45
CA MET A 249 2.98 18.92 8.16
C MET A 249 3.19 18.85 9.68
N PRO A 250 2.21 19.32 10.49
CA PRO A 250 2.27 19.26 11.95
C PRO A 250 2.62 17.84 12.45
N PRO A 251 3.59 17.69 13.39
CA PRO A 251 4.01 16.36 13.85
C PRO A 251 2.89 15.53 14.48
N ASN A 252 1.98 16.16 15.23
CA ASN A 252 0.81 15.51 15.81
C ASN A 252 -0.12 14.94 14.72
N LEU A 253 -0.38 15.72 13.67
CA LEU A 253 -1.20 15.31 12.54
C LEU A 253 -0.61 14.07 11.86
N ARG A 254 0.70 14.08 11.61
CA ARG A 254 1.42 12.96 10.99
C ARG A 254 1.40 11.70 11.85
N LEU A 255 1.62 11.85 13.15
CA LEU A 255 1.60 10.71 14.07
C LEU A 255 0.21 10.09 14.17
N VAL A 256 -0.83 10.90 14.42
CA VAL A 256 -2.20 10.43 14.59
C VAL A 256 -2.72 9.76 13.32
N HIS A 257 -2.56 10.39 12.14
CA HIS A 257 -2.96 9.77 10.88
C HIS A 257 -2.16 8.51 10.57
N SER A 258 -0.87 8.44 10.91
CA SER A 258 -0.10 7.21 10.68
C SER A 258 -0.65 6.04 11.49
N LEU A 259 -1.05 6.28 12.74
CA LEU A 259 -1.65 5.26 13.61
C LEU A 259 -3.06 4.86 13.14
N GLU A 260 -3.89 5.84 12.78
CA GLU A 260 -5.21 5.63 12.15
C GLU A 260 -5.09 4.76 10.91
N ILE A 261 -4.30 5.19 9.91
CA ILE A 261 -4.08 4.44 8.66
C ILE A 261 -3.54 3.03 8.96
N GLY A 262 -2.75 2.87 10.02
CA GLY A 262 -2.32 1.56 10.50
C GLY A 262 -3.51 0.68 10.89
N ALA A 263 -4.38 1.17 11.79
CA ALA A 263 -5.57 0.46 12.22
C ALA A 263 -6.50 0.11 11.04
N ASP A 264 -6.75 1.07 10.15
CA ASP A 264 -7.53 0.91 8.93
C ASP A 264 -6.97 -0.20 8.05
N SER A 265 -5.66 -0.15 7.82
CA SER A 265 -4.94 -1.10 6.96
C SER A 265 -5.07 -2.53 7.47
N PHE A 266 -4.94 -2.74 8.79
CA PHE A 266 -5.08 -4.08 9.38
C PHE A 266 -6.52 -4.59 9.35
N VAL A 267 -7.51 -3.75 9.68
CA VAL A 267 -8.92 -4.13 9.63
C VAL A 267 -9.35 -4.43 8.20
N HIS A 268 -9.01 -3.56 7.25
CA HIS A 268 -9.29 -3.74 5.84
C HIS A 268 -8.63 -5.02 5.30
N ALA A 269 -7.33 -5.22 5.55
CA ALA A 269 -6.63 -6.43 5.11
C ALA A 269 -7.23 -7.71 5.68
N PHE A 270 -7.63 -7.68 6.96
CA PHE A 270 -8.29 -8.82 7.59
C PHE A 270 -9.61 -9.16 6.91
N LEU A 271 -10.51 -8.18 6.76
CA LEU A 271 -11.83 -8.39 6.17
C LEU A 271 -11.74 -8.82 4.70
N LEU A 272 -10.87 -8.17 3.92
CA LEU A 272 -10.66 -8.51 2.50
C LEU A 272 -10.10 -9.92 2.36
N VAL A 273 -9.03 -10.25 3.07
CA VAL A 273 -8.40 -11.57 2.95
C VAL A 273 -9.30 -12.67 3.52
N TRP A 274 -10.01 -12.40 4.61
CA TRP A 274 -11.03 -13.31 5.13
C TRP A 274 -12.13 -13.56 4.10
N ALA A 275 -12.64 -12.51 3.46
CA ALA A 275 -13.65 -12.64 2.43
C ALA A 275 -13.13 -13.56 1.31
N LEU A 276 -11.96 -13.27 0.74
CA LEU A 276 -11.47 -14.01 -0.43
C LEU A 276 -10.96 -15.43 -0.10
N ARG A 277 -10.31 -15.64 1.06
CA ARG A 277 -9.52 -16.84 1.34
C ARG A 277 -9.97 -17.69 2.53
N ALA A 278 -10.84 -17.21 3.42
CA ALA A 278 -11.26 -18.03 4.57
C ALA A 278 -11.97 -19.32 4.10
N PRO A 279 -11.79 -20.47 4.75
CA PRO A 279 -12.50 -21.69 4.38
C PRO A 279 -14.03 -21.51 4.42
N SER A 280 -14.77 -22.23 3.58
CA SER A 280 -16.22 -22.32 3.74
C SER A 280 -16.54 -23.14 5.01
N ARG A 281 -17.66 -22.86 5.69
CA ARG A 281 -18.09 -23.63 6.88
C ARG A 281 -18.17 -25.14 6.59
N ARG A 282 -18.60 -25.51 5.38
CA ARG A 282 -18.62 -26.91 4.90
C ARG A 282 -17.22 -27.53 4.80
N ALA A 283 -16.25 -26.80 4.25
CA ALA A 283 -14.86 -27.28 4.18
C ALA A 283 -14.22 -27.39 5.58
N ALA A 284 -14.51 -26.45 6.47
CA ALA A 284 -14.03 -26.52 7.86
C ALA A 284 -14.62 -27.74 8.60
N ALA A 285 -15.91 -28.03 8.41
CA ALA A 285 -16.58 -29.17 9.03
C ALA A 285 -16.10 -30.54 8.50
N ALA A 286 -15.67 -30.61 7.23
CA ALA A 286 -15.14 -31.83 6.63
C ALA A 286 -13.76 -32.21 7.18
N VAL A 287 -12.93 -31.24 7.54
CA VAL A 287 -11.59 -31.46 8.14
C VAL A 287 -11.69 -31.87 9.61
N SER A 288 -12.75 -31.45 10.31
CA SER A 288 -12.97 -31.77 11.73
C SER A 288 -13.66 -33.11 11.99
N ARG A 289 -14.04 -33.87 10.96
CA ARG A 289 -14.55 -35.24 11.16
C ARG A 289 -13.36 -36.18 11.33
N PRO A 290 -13.19 -36.86 12.47
CA PRO A 290 -12.19 -37.92 12.58
C PRO A 290 -12.50 -38.99 11.53
N ALA A 291 -11.46 -39.50 10.87
CA ALA A 291 -11.61 -40.64 9.97
C ALA A 291 -12.20 -41.80 10.78
N ALA A 292 -13.42 -42.20 10.43
CA ALA A 292 -14.10 -43.37 10.98
C ALA A 292 -13.51 -44.64 10.38
#